data_AF-A0A239AI32-F1
#
_entry.id   AF-A0A239AI32-F1
#
_cell.length_a   1.000
_cell.length_b   1.000
_cell.length_c   1.000
_cell.angle_alpha   90.00
_cell.angle_beta   90.00
_cell.angle_gamma   90.00
#
_symmetry.space_group_name_H-M   'P 1'
#
loop_
_entity.id
_entity.type
_entity.pdbx_description
1 polymer ?
#
loop_
_entity_poly.entity_id
_entity_poly.type
_entity_poly.pdbx_seq_one_letter_code
_entity_poly.pdbx_strand_id
1 'polypeptide(L)'
;MTVLTTPLPATAPPSATPGARALLELACARLRALGILAAGGLPGDAGATRVALSAALLARFPAAACSYAFWTAEEESAFDAAGALTRPLLLHVNGSPVLAAVQAALAERGLAAVAGPEPLTLLVLPHAA
;
A
#
# COMPACT_ATOMS: atom_id res chain seq x y z
N MET A 1 -32.25 49.01 14.92
CA MET A 1 -31.22 48.01 15.29
C MET A 1 -31.37 46.85 14.32
N THR A 2 -30.50 46.76 13.31
CA THR A 2 -30.62 45.80 12.21
C THR A 2 -29.55 44.74 12.39
N VAL A 3 -29.97 43.48 12.53
CA VAL A 3 -29.10 42.32 12.68
C VAL A 3 -28.63 41.90 11.28
N LEU A 4 -27.32 41.98 11.03
CA LEU A 4 -26.68 41.44 9.82
C LEU A 4 -26.49 39.93 10.02
N THR A 5 -27.40 39.14 9.45
CA THR A 5 -27.20 37.69 9.30
C THR A 5 -26.43 37.44 8.00
N THR A 6 -25.14 37.19 8.11
CA THR A 6 -24.32 36.72 6.99
C THR A 6 -24.56 35.22 6.80
N PRO A 7 -25.03 34.73 5.64
CA PRO A 7 -25.06 33.30 5.37
C PRO A 7 -23.63 32.78 5.18
N LEU A 8 -23.27 31.71 5.90
CA LEU A 8 -22.04 30.95 5.67
C LEU A 8 -22.00 30.49 4.19
N PRO A 9 -20.86 30.58 3.50
CA PRO A 9 -20.70 29.88 2.23
C PRO A 9 -20.73 28.37 2.50
N ALA A 10 -21.81 27.73 2.08
CA ALA A 10 -21.88 26.29 1.92
C ALA A 10 -20.94 25.85 0.78
N THR A 11 -20.40 24.65 0.92
CA THR A 11 -19.59 23.89 -0.08
C THR A 11 -18.07 24.07 0.06
N ALA A 12 -17.51 23.46 1.10
CA ALA A 12 -16.24 22.75 0.88
C ALA A 12 -16.51 21.66 -0.18
N PRO A 13 -15.62 21.43 -1.17
CA PRO A 13 -15.77 20.31 -2.09
C PRO A 13 -15.90 19.01 -1.28
N PRO A 14 -16.58 17.97 -1.80
CA PRO A 14 -16.54 16.67 -1.13
C PRO A 14 -15.07 16.31 -0.97
N SER A 15 -14.61 16.16 0.27
CA SER A 15 -13.31 15.61 0.58
C SER A 15 -13.20 14.33 -0.24
N ALA A 16 -12.47 14.37 -1.36
CA ALA A 16 -12.30 13.20 -2.20
C ALA A 16 -11.59 12.18 -1.33
N THR A 17 -12.35 11.21 -0.81
CA THR A 17 -11.78 10.12 -0.02
C THR A 17 -10.67 9.53 -0.88
N PRO A 18 -9.42 9.53 -0.40
CA PRO A 18 -8.31 9.02 -1.20
C PRO A 18 -8.61 7.58 -1.62
N GLY A 19 -8.44 7.29 -2.91
CA GLY A 19 -8.63 5.94 -3.45
C GLY A 19 -7.71 4.94 -2.77
N ALA A 20 -8.06 3.65 -2.85
CA ALA A 20 -7.30 2.56 -2.22
C ALA A 20 -5.81 2.59 -2.59
N ARG A 21 -5.49 2.94 -3.84
CA ARG A 21 -4.10 3.14 -4.30
C ARG A 21 -3.38 4.23 -3.52
N ALA A 22 -3.98 5.39 -3.33
CA ALA A 22 -3.37 6.49 -2.59
C ALA A 22 -3.15 6.13 -1.11
N LEU A 23 -4.10 5.42 -0.50
CA LEU A 23 -3.94 4.88 0.85
C LEU A 23 -2.81 3.84 0.94
N LEU A 24 -2.66 2.99 -0.08
CA LEU A 24 -1.59 2.01 -0.16
C LEU A 24 -0.22 2.68 -0.34
N GLU A 25 -0.13 3.72 -1.18
CA GLU A 25 1.09 4.51 -1.36
C GLU A 25 1.50 5.21 -0.05
N LEU A 26 0.54 5.72 0.72
CA LEU A 26 0.77 6.27 2.06
C LEU A 26 1.25 5.20 3.06
N ALA A 27 0.67 4.00 3.03
CA ALA A 27 1.16 2.86 3.83
C ALA A 27 2.60 2.51 3.43
N CYS A 28 2.93 2.51 2.14
CA CYS A 28 4.29 2.29 1.65
C CYS A 28 5.27 3.36 2.13
N ALA A 29 4.87 4.63 2.14
CA ALA A 29 5.70 5.71 2.66
C ALA A 29 6.00 5.49 4.16
N ARG A 30 5.01 5.03 4.94
CA ARG A 30 5.20 4.68 6.35
C ARG A 30 6.19 3.51 6.53
N LEU A 31 6.05 2.45 5.73
CA LEU A 31 6.95 1.30 5.75
C LEU A 31 8.40 1.70 5.42
N ARG A 32 8.59 2.57 4.44
CA ARG A 32 9.90 3.14 4.10
C ARG A 32 10.53 3.91 5.27
N ALA A 33 9.73 4.66 6.03
CA ALA A 33 10.20 5.34 7.23
C ALA A 33 10.63 4.38 8.36
N LEU A 34 10.14 3.14 8.34
CA LEU A 34 10.54 2.05 9.24
C LEU A 34 11.72 1.22 8.71
N GLY A 35 12.31 1.61 7.58
CA GLY A 35 13.41 0.88 6.94
C GLY A 35 12.99 -0.32 6.09
N ILE A 36 11.69 -0.47 5.80
CA ILE A 36 11.16 -1.51 4.92
C ILE A 36 11.02 -0.92 3.51
N LEU A 37 11.70 -1.51 2.52
CA LEU A 37 11.56 -1.07 1.13
C LEU A 37 10.16 -1.43 0.63
N ALA A 38 9.32 -0.43 0.36
CA ALA A 38 7.97 -0.63 -0.13
C ALA A 38 7.74 0.05 -1.49
N ALA A 39 7.43 -0.73 -2.52
CA ALA A 39 7.28 -0.26 -3.90
C ALA A 39 6.14 -0.96 -4.65
N GLY A 40 5.51 -0.23 -5.58
CA GLY A 40 4.37 -0.72 -6.36
C GLY A 40 4.64 -0.81 -7.84
N GLY A 41 3.84 -1.63 -8.54
CA GLY A 41 3.85 -1.74 -10.00
C GLY A 41 5.19 -2.16 -10.58
N LEU A 42 5.96 -3.00 -9.87
CA LEU A 42 7.28 -3.40 -10.34
C LEU A 42 7.17 -4.30 -11.59
N PRO A 43 7.99 -4.07 -12.62
CA PRO A 43 7.96 -4.87 -13.83
C PRO A 43 8.51 -6.28 -13.57
N GLY A 44 7.94 -7.28 -14.25
CA GLY A 44 8.40 -8.68 -14.19
C GLY A 44 7.57 -9.56 -13.26
N ASP A 45 8.00 -10.81 -13.10
CA ASP A 45 7.36 -11.76 -12.19
C ASP A 45 7.81 -11.55 -10.73
N ALA A 46 6.99 -12.02 -9.79
CA ALA A 46 7.26 -11.87 -8.36
C ALA A 46 8.54 -12.58 -7.93
N GLY A 47 8.91 -13.71 -8.54
CA GLY A 47 10.14 -14.45 -8.22
C GLY A 47 11.39 -13.67 -8.58
N ALA A 48 11.48 -13.23 -9.84
CA ALA A 48 12.58 -12.39 -10.32
C ALA A 48 12.69 -11.08 -9.52
N THR A 49 11.56 -10.46 -9.19
CA THR A 49 11.52 -9.23 -8.40
C THR A 49 12.04 -9.46 -6.97
N ARG A 50 11.65 -10.56 -6.30
CA ARG A 50 12.19 -10.93 -4.97
C ARG A 50 13.71 -11.08 -5.00
N VAL A 51 14.25 -11.76 -6.02
CA VAL A 51 15.70 -11.97 -6.18
C VAL A 51 16.41 -10.64 -6.41
N ALA A 52 15.90 -9.80 -7.32
CA ALA A 52 16.48 -8.50 -7.64
C ALA A 52 16.48 -7.55 -6.45
N LEU A 53 15.37 -7.45 -5.72
CA LEU A 53 15.25 -6.61 -4.51
C LEU A 53 16.17 -7.10 -3.40
N SER A 54 16.24 -8.42 -3.18
CA SER A 54 17.14 -9.00 -2.17
C SER A 54 18.60 -8.71 -2.51
N ALA A 55 19.00 -8.91 -3.76
CA ALA A 55 20.36 -8.62 -4.23
C ALA A 55 20.71 -7.14 -4.09
N ALA A 56 19.80 -6.24 -4.47
CA ALA A 56 20.00 -4.79 -4.35
C ALA A 56 20.12 -4.34 -2.88
N LEU A 57 19.29 -4.90 -1.99
CA LEU A 57 19.33 -4.60 -0.56
C LEU A 57 20.60 -5.13 0.09
N LEU A 58 21.02 -6.36 -0.21
CA LEU A 58 22.27 -6.93 0.30
C LEU A 58 23.50 -6.18 -0.22
N ALA A 59 23.51 -5.76 -1.47
CA ALA A 59 24.61 -4.99 -2.04
C ALA A 59 24.77 -3.63 -1.34
N ARG A 60 23.65 -3.00 -0.96
CA ARG A 60 23.65 -1.68 -0.31
C ARG A 60 23.82 -1.77 1.21
N PHE A 61 23.31 -2.83 1.83
CA PHE A 61 23.29 -3.05 3.28
C PHE A 61 23.60 -4.53 3.60
N PRO A 62 24.89 -4.94 3.57
CA PRO A 62 25.28 -6.35 3.64
C PRO A 62 24.87 -7.07 4.93
N ALA A 63 24.73 -6.32 6.04
CA ALA A 63 24.38 -6.85 7.35
C ALA A 63 22.91 -6.59 7.74
N ALA A 64 22.11 -5.96 6.88
CA ALA A 64 20.72 -5.63 7.21
C ALA A 64 19.76 -6.78 6.89
N ALA A 65 18.71 -6.91 7.69
CA ALA A 65 17.55 -7.71 7.33
C ALA A 65 16.94 -7.08 6.06
N CYS A 66 16.97 -7.81 4.94
CA CYS A 66 16.52 -7.33 3.63
C CYS A 66 14.99 -7.21 3.56
N SER A 67 14.42 -6.30 4.34
CA SER A 67 12.98 -6.13 4.50
C SER A 67 12.39 -5.38 3.31
N TYR A 68 11.47 -6.03 2.60
CA TYR A 68 10.73 -5.43 1.50
C TYR A 68 9.25 -5.82 1.50
N ALA A 69 8.44 -4.99 0.86
CA ALA A 69 7.05 -5.22 0.51
C ALA A 69 6.80 -4.70 -0.92
N PHE A 70 6.21 -5.48 -1.81
CA PHE A 70 5.92 -5.00 -3.16
C PHE A 70 4.72 -5.68 -3.81
N TRP A 71 4.23 -5.10 -4.90
CA TRP A 71 3.35 -5.75 -5.87
C TRP A 71 3.87 -5.48 -7.29
N THR A 72 3.59 -6.40 -8.21
CA THR A 72 4.03 -6.31 -9.61
C THR A 72 3.08 -5.46 -10.46
N ALA A 73 3.50 -5.17 -11.69
CA ALA A 73 2.67 -4.53 -12.69
C ALA A 73 1.42 -5.36 -13.05
N GLU A 74 1.46 -6.70 -12.91
CA GLU A 74 0.27 -7.52 -13.10
C GLU A 74 -0.76 -7.25 -11.99
N GLU A 75 -0.32 -7.21 -10.73
CA GLU A 75 -1.18 -6.87 -9.61
C GLU A 75 -1.65 -5.41 -9.64
N GLU A 76 -0.86 -4.49 -10.18
CA GLU A 76 -1.25 -3.09 -10.37
C GLU A 76 -2.56 -2.97 -11.18
N SER A 77 -2.85 -3.91 -12.08
CA SER A 77 -4.13 -3.94 -12.81
C SER A 77 -5.35 -4.26 -11.95
N ALA A 78 -5.19 -4.52 -10.64
CA ALA A 78 -6.30 -4.60 -9.69
C ALA A 78 -6.94 -3.24 -9.39
N PHE A 79 -6.22 -2.15 -9.64
CA PHE A 79 -6.74 -0.79 -9.51
C PHE A 79 -7.49 -0.36 -10.78
N ASP A 80 -8.62 0.31 -10.60
CA ASP A 80 -9.27 1.04 -11.69
C ASP A 80 -8.60 2.40 -11.96
N ALA A 81 -9.11 3.12 -12.96
CA ALA A 81 -8.63 4.46 -13.32
C ALA A 81 -8.80 5.50 -12.19
N ALA A 82 -9.69 5.26 -11.22
CA ALA A 82 -9.88 6.10 -10.05
C ALA A 82 -8.98 5.69 -8.87
N GLY A 83 -8.22 4.59 -9.01
CA GLY A 83 -7.36 4.05 -7.96
C GLY A 83 -8.12 3.25 -6.89
N ALA A 84 -9.36 2.84 -7.16
CA ALA A 84 -10.09 1.91 -6.32
C ALA A 84 -9.70 0.46 -6.64
N LEU A 85 -9.66 -0.39 -5.62
CA LEU A 85 -9.42 -1.82 -5.80
C LEU A 85 -10.70 -2.47 -6.34
N THR A 86 -10.61 -3.09 -7.51
CA THR A 86 -11.71 -3.83 -8.15
C THR A 86 -11.65 -5.33 -7.85
N ARG A 87 -10.47 -5.82 -7.49
CA ARG A 87 -10.19 -7.20 -7.09
C ARG A 87 -9.13 -7.20 -5.98
N PRO A 88 -8.96 -8.30 -5.23
CA PRO A 88 -7.90 -8.41 -4.24
C PRO A 88 -6.51 -8.19 -4.87
N LEU A 89 -5.69 -7.36 -4.21
CA LEU A 89 -4.30 -7.10 -4.61
C LEU A 89 -3.37 -8.00 -3.81
N LEU A 90 -2.49 -8.73 -4.49
CA LEU A 90 -1.46 -9.52 -3.84
C LEU A 90 -0.22 -8.66 -3.56
N LEU A 91 0.20 -8.62 -2.29
CA LEU A 91 1.44 -8.02 -1.82
C LEU A 91 2.42 -9.12 -1.44
N HIS A 92 3.65 -9.02 -1.93
CA HIS A 92 4.76 -9.89 -1.57
C HIS A 92 5.62 -9.22 -0.50
N VAL A 93 5.90 -9.92 0.59
CA VAL A 93 6.69 -9.40 1.70
C VAL A 93 7.90 -10.30 1.98
N ASN A 94 8.93 -9.77 2.66
CA ASN A 94 10.06 -10.58 3.11
C ASN A 94 10.06 -10.82 4.62
N GLY A 95 9.54 -11.98 5.01
CA GLY A 95 9.61 -12.47 6.39
C GLY A 95 8.41 -12.09 7.25
N SER A 96 8.14 -12.92 8.26
CA SER A 96 7.04 -12.74 9.20
C SER A 96 7.03 -11.40 9.95
N PRO A 97 8.16 -10.80 10.40
CA PRO A 97 8.10 -9.50 11.06
C PRO A 97 7.69 -8.36 10.11
N VAL A 98 8.07 -8.46 8.83
CA VAL A 98 7.65 -7.49 7.81
C VAL A 98 6.17 -7.64 7.50
N LEU A 99 5.67 -8.88 7.47
CA LEU A 99 4.24 -9.15 7.27
C LEU A 99 3.37 -8.43 8.31
N ALA A 100 3.72 -8.53 9.59
CA ALA A 100 3.00 -7.85 10.67
C ALA A 100 3.06 -6.31 10.54
N ALA A 101 4.24 -5.77 10.19
CA ALA A 101 4.40 -4.33 9.97
C ALA A 101 3.57 -3.82 8.79
N VAL A 102 3.50 -4.59 7.70
CA VAL A 102 2.69 -4.27 6.52
C VAL A 102 1.20 -4.34 6.87
N GLN A 103 0.75 -5.36 7.58
CA GLN A 103 -0.64 -5.45 8.04
C GLN A 103 -1.03 -4.26 8.92
N ALA A 104 -0.19 -3.88 9.87
CA ALA A 104 -0.43 -2.73 10.72
C ALA A 104 -0.51 -1.42 9.90
N ALA A 105 0.44 -1.20 8.98
CA ALA A 105 0.45 -0.01 8.14
C ALA A 105 -0.78 0.09 7.21
N LEU A 106 -1.31 -1.03 6.74
CA LEU A 106 -2.54 -1.08 5.95
C LEU A 106 -3.77 -0.78 6.82
N ALA A 107 -3.86 -1.40 7.99
CA ALA A 107 -4.96 -1.21 8.93
C ALA A 107 -5.06 0.24 9.44
N GLU A 108 -3.93 0.91 9.72
CA GLU A 108 -3.87 2.34 10.06
C GLU A 108 -4.48 3.24 8.97
N ARG A 109 -4.55 2.76 7.73
CA ARG A 109 -5.11 3.47 6.57
C ARG A 109 -6.50 2.97 6.18
N GLY A 110 -7.11 2.11 6.99
CA GLY A 110 -8.43 1.54 6.71
C GLY A 110 -8.46 0.52 5.58
N LEU A 111 -7.29 0.00 5.15
CA LEU A 111 -7.20 -1.06 4.17
C LEU A 111 -7.27 -2.42 4.87
N ALA A 112 -8.24 -3.24 4.49
CA ALA A 112 -8.35 -4.61 4.97
C ALA A 112 -7.33 -5.50 4.24
N ALA A 113 -6.54 -6.25 5.00
CA ALA A 113 -5.60 -7.20 4.44
C ALA A 113 -5.67 -8.54 5.17
N VAL A 114 -5.63 -9.63 4.40
CA VAL A 114 -5.61 -11.01 4.91
C VAL A 114 -4.35 -11.73 4.44
N ALA A 115 -4.01 -12.84 5.10
CA ALA A 115 -2.92 -13.70 4.63
C ALA A 115 -3.23 -14.18 3.19
N GLY A 116 -2.22 -14.09 2.32
CA GLY A 116 -2.35 -14.56 0.93
C GLY A 116 -2.17 -16.08 0.80
N PRO A 117 -2.35 -16.61 -0.42
CA PRO A 117 -2.27 -18.04 -0.71
C PRO A 117 -0.85 -18.60 -0.56
N GLU A 118 0.16 -17.75 -0.71
CA GLU A 118 1.57 -18.11 -0.54
C GLU A 118 2.11 -17.63 0.80
N PRO A 119 3.10 -18.33 1.38
CA PRO A 119 3.82 -17.79 2.53
C PRO A 119 4.40 -16.42 2.18
N LEU A 120 4.37 -15.51 3.16
CA LEU A 120 4.89 -14.14 3.00
C LEU A 120 4.18 -13.36 1.88
N THR A 121 2.87 -13.58 1.75
CA THR A 121 2.01 -12.73 0.93
C THR A 121 0.81 -12.21 1.72
N LEU A 122 0.29 -11.06 1.32
CA LEU A 122 -0.92 -10.45 1.85
C LEU A 122 -1.87 -10.12 0.71
N LEU A 123 -3.16 -10.40 0.89
CA LEU A 123 -4.20 -9.94 0.00
C LEU A 123 -4.84 -8.69 0.57
N VAL A 124 -4.67 -7.55 -0.10
CA VAL A 124 -5.43 -6.33 0.20
C VAL A 124 -6.79 -6.45 -0.46
N LEU A 125 -7.84 -6.39 0.34
CA LEU A 125 -9.20 -6.58 -0.11
C LEU A 125 -9.78 -5.25 -0.61
N PRO A 126 -10.64 -5.28 -1.65
CA PRO A 126 -11.43 -4.11 -1.99
C PRO A 126 -12.29 -3.71 -0.80
N HIS A 127 -12.39 -2.41 -0.54
CA HIS A 127 -13.34 -1.92 0.45
C HIS A 127 -14.75 -2.22 -0.09
N ALA A 128 -15.53 -3.02 0.63
CA ALA A 128 -16.94 -3.21 0.28
C ALA A 128 -17.60 -1.82 0.40
N ALA A 129 -18.07 -1.30 -0.74
CA ALA A 129 -18.86 -0.08 -0.80
C ALA A 129 -20.20 -0.25 -0.06
#